data_AF-A0A0F9TEP9-F1
#
_entry.id   AF-A0A0F9TEP9-F1
#
_cell.length_a   1.000
_cell.length_b   1.000
_cell.length_c   1.000
_cell.angle_alpha   90.00
_cell.angle_beta   90.00
_cell.angle_gamma   90.00
#
_symmetry.space_group_name_H-M   'P 1'
#
loop_
_entity.id
_entity.type
_entity.pdbx_description
1 polymer ?
#
loop_
_entity_poly.entity_id
_entity_poly.type
_entity_poly.pdbx_seq_one_letter_code
_entity_poly.pdbx_strand_id
1 'polypeptide(L)' 'MAIRLRIIDGTHVALCAAHSDLKSGDIYLDDAWHYAISQKYWRDYPELGIVDEENNAIARKECRCPACHPQTDR' A
#
# COMPACT_ATOMS: atom_id res chain seq x y z
N MET A 1 4.49 -7.77 3.11
CA MET A 1 4.24 -7.29 1.74
C MET A 1 5.57 -6.95 1.08
N ALA A 2 5.78 -7.43 -0.14
CA ALA A 2 7.04 -7.25 -0.85
C ALA A 2 6.78 -6.70 -2.26
N ILE A 3 7.18 -5.45 -2.49
CA ILE A 3 7.05 -4.77 -3.78
C ILE A 3 8.43 -4.71 -4.44
N ARG A 4 8.44 -4.80 -5.76
CA ARG A 4 9.62 -4.54 -6.57
C ARG A 4 9.34 -3.37 -7.50
N LEU A 5 10.12 -2.31 -7.41
CA LEU A 5 10.08 -1.21 -8.36
C LEU A 5 11.03 -1.52 -9.52
N ARG A 6 10.54 -1.32 -10.75
CA ARG A 6 11.30 -1.49 -11.99
C ARG A 6 10.99 -0.35 -12.95
N ILE A 7 11.97 0.03 -13.75
CA ILE A 7 11.75 0.90 -14.92
C ILE A 7 11.62 0.01 -16.16
N ILE A 8 10.48 0.09 -16.84
CA ILE A 8 10.22 -0.58 -18.12
C ILE A 8 9.92 0.51 -19.14
N ASP A 9 10.74 0.61 -20.19
CA ASP A 9 10.60 1.62 -21.26
C ASP A 9 10.44 3.05 -20.73
N GLY A 10 11.23 3.41 -19.71
CA GLY A 10 11.19 4.73 -19.05
C GLY A 10 10.06 4.93 -18.03
N THR A 11 9.17 3.95 -17.87
CA THR A 11 8.04 4.00 -16.94
C THR A 11 8.36 3.28 -15.64
N HIS A 12 8.09 3.93 -14.50
CA HIS A 12 8.17 3.28 -13.19
C HIS A 12 6.97 2.38 -12.97
N VAL A 13 7.21 1.11 -12.68
CA VAL A 13 6.19 0.11 -12.38
C VAL A 13 6.48 -0.57 -11.04
N ALA A 14 5.41 -0.79 -10.26
CA ALA A 14 5.44 -1.59 -9.04
C ALA A 14 4.95 -3.00 -9.34
N LEU A 15 5.79 -3.99 -9.06
CA LEU A 15 5.52 -5.41 -9.30
C LEU A 15 5.43 -6.16 -7.97
N CYS A 16 4.66 -7.25 -7.93
CA CYS A 16 4.72 -8.17 -6.80
C CYS A 16 6.08 -8.88 -6.80
N ALA A 17 6.88 -8.68 -5.76
CA ALA A 17 8.23 -9.25 -5.70
C ALA A 17 8.23 -10.78 -5.56
N ALA A 18 7.15 -11.37 -5.01
CA ALA A 18 7.00 -12.82 -4.87
C ALA A 18 6.67 -13.53 -6.19
N HIS A 19 6.12 -12.82 -7.17
CA HIS A 19 5.67 -13.36 -8.46
C HIS A 19 6.44 -12.76 -9.64
N SER A 20 7.61 -12.18 -9.40
CA SER A 20 8.45 -11.62 -10.46
C SER A 20 9.92 -11.99 -10.29
N ASP A 21 10.61 -12.20 -11.41
CA ASP A 21 12.04 -12.48 -11.43
C ASP A 21 12.87 -11.22 -11.21
N LEU A 22 13.97 -11.35 -10.45
CA LEU A 22 14.89 -10.26 -10.17
C LEU A 22 15.65 -9.87 -11.46
N LYS A 23 15.72 -8.57 -11.73
CA LYS A 23 16.50 -7.99 -12.81
C LYS A 23 17.42 -6.90 -12.27
N SER A 24 18.49 -6.64 -13.01
CA SER A 24 19.43 -5.57 -12.69
C SER A 24 18.72 -4.22 -12.62
N GLY A 25 19.01 -3.45 -11.57
CA GLY A 25 18.41 -2.12 -11.35
C GLY A 25 17.05 -2.14 -10.64
N ASP A 26 16.50 -3.31 -10.32
CA ASP A 26 15.30 -3.39 -9.50
C ASP A 26 15.55 -2.89 -8.07
N ILE A 27 14.56 -2.21 -7.50
CA ILE A 27 14.55 -1.85 -6.07
C ILE A 27 13.53 -2.73 -5.36
N TYR A 28 13.99 -3.48 -4.36
CA TYR A 28 13.12 -4.26 -3.49
C TYR A 28 12.65 -3.41 -2.32
N LEU A 29 11.34 -3.39 -2.09
CA LEU A 29 10.70 -2.73 -0.96
C LEU A 29 10.07 -3.80 -0.06
N ASP A 30 10.64 -3.96 1.12
CA ASP A 30 10.07 -4.77 2.18
C ASP A 30 8.98 -4.02 2.95
N ASP A 31 8.46 -4.65 4.00
CA ASP A 31 7.42 -4.07 4.85
C ASP A 31 7.86 -2.79 5.58
N ALA A 32 9.14 -2.66 5.95
CA ALA A 32 9.64 -1.49 6.64
C ALA A 32 9.71 -0.29 5.69
N TRP A 33 10.23 -0.49 4.48
CA TRP A 33 10.25 0.53 3.44
C TRP A 33 8.85 0.94 3.02
N HIS A 34 7.97 -0.05 2.79
CA HIS A 34 6.58 0.21 2.42
C HIS A 34 5.85 1.02 3.50
N TYR A 35 6.03 0.66 4.78
CA TYR A 35 5.48 1.42 5.89
C TYR A 35 6.03 2.85 5.93
N ALA A 36 7.34 3.05 5.84
CA ALA A 36 7.94 4.38 5.90
C ALA A 36 7.44 5.31 4.77
N ILE A 37 7.37 4.79 3.54
CA ILE A 37 6.90 5.56 2.37
C ILE A 37 5.42 5.93 2.51
N SER A 38 4.58 4.97 2.90
CA SER A 38 3.14 5.23 3.10
C SER A 38 2.88 6.26 4.20
N GLN A 39 3.61 6.18 5.32
CA GLN A 39 3.52 7.18 6.40
C GLN A 39 3.98 8.57 5.95
N LYS A 40 5.06 8.65 5.18
CA LYS A 40 5.54 9.93 4.64
C LYS A 40 4.51 10.54 3.68
N TYR A 41 3.97 9.74 2.76
CA TYR A 41 2.94 10.20 1.82
C TYR A 41 1.71 10.74 2.56
N TRP A 42 1.18 10.00 3.54
CA TRP A 42 0.02 10.48 4.34
C TRP A 42 0.29 11.78 5.09
N ARG A 43 1.51 12.00 5.57
CA ARG A 43 1.87 13.25 6.26
C ARG A 43 2.00 14.43 5.30
N ASP A 44 2.48 14.19 4.09
CA ASP A 44 2.72 15.24 3.10
C ASP A 44 1.46 15.62 2.32
N TYR A 45 0.52 14.69 2.14
CA TYR A 45 -0.71 14.87 1.38
C TYR A 45 -1.94 14.43 2.18
N PRO A 46 -2.22 15.04 3.34
CA PRO A 46 -3.35 14.65 4.20
C PRO A 46 -4.73 14.80 3.54
N GLU A 47 -4.83 15.63 2.49
CA GLU A 47 -6.03 15.84 1.69
C GLU A 47 -6.28 14.75 0.63
N LEU A 48 -5.26 13.96 0.29
CA LEU A 48 -5.36 12.91 -0.73
C LEU A 48 -5.56 11.54 -0.07
N GLY A 49 -6.75 10.96 -0.25
CA GLY A 49 -6.97 9.55 0.03
C GLY A 49 -6.16 8.67 -0.93
N ILE A 50 -5.38 7.71 -0.40
CA ILE A 50 -4.62 6.74 -1.22
C ILE A 50 -5.57 5.80 -1.99
N VAL A 51 -6.80 5.66 -1.50
CA VAL A 51 -7.90 4.91 -2.10
C VAL A 51 -9.06 5.88 -2.31
N ASP A 52 -9.71 5.81 -3.47
CA ASP A 52 -10.95 6.54 -3.72
C ASP A 52 -12.03 6.18 -2.68
N GLU A 53 -13.06 7.02 -2.57
CA GLU A 53 -14.13 6.83 -1.58
C GLU A 53 -14.81 5.46 -1.70
N GLU A 54 -14.90 4.91 -2.91
CA GLU A 54 -15.50 3.61 -3.18
C GLU A 54 -14.66 2.47 -2.58
N ASN A 55 -13.35 2.45 -2.88
CA ASN A 55 -12.42 1.47 -2.33
C ASN A 55 -12.26 1.61 -0.82
N ASN A 56 -12.29 2.84 -0.30
CA ASN A 56 -12.35 3.10 1.14
C ASN A 56 -13.62 2.55 1.79
N ALA A 57 -14.78 2.72 1.15
CA ALA A 57 -16.06 2.20 1.65
C ALA A 57 -16.07 0.67 1.67
N ILE A 58 -15.53 0.02 0.63
CA ILE A 58 -15.36 -1.44 0.59
C ILE A 58 -14.41 -1.88 1.71
N ALA A 59 -13.23 -1.25 1.84
CA ALA A 59 -12.27 -1.58 2.88
C ALA A 59 -12.89 -1.42 4.28
N ARG A 60 -13.64 -0.35 4.55
CA ARG A 60 -14.35 -0.14 5.83
C ARG A 60 -15.43 -1.18 6.08
N LYS A 61 -16.20 -1.57 5.05
CA LYS A 61 -17.26 -2.57 5.16
C LYS A 61 -16.71 -3.98 5.40
N GLU A 62 -15.54 -4.29 4.82
CA GLU A 62 -14.88 -5.59 4.96
C GLU A 62 -13.88 -5.65 6.14
N CYS A 63 -13.51 -4.49 6.72
CA CYS A 63 -12.56 -4.41 7.83
C CYS A 63 -13.19 -4.87 9.14
N ARG A 64 -12.90 -6.11 9.54
CA ARG A 64 -13.42 -6.72 10.80
C ARG A 64 -12.58 -6.39 12.03
N CYS A 65 -11.76 -5.33 12.00
CA CYS A 65 -10.94 -5.00 13.15
C CYS A 65 -11.76 -4.24 14.22
N PRO A 66 -11.43 -4.37 15.51
CA PRO A 66 -12.18 -3.72 16.60
C PRO A 66 -12.18 -2.19 16.52
N ALA A 67 -11.21 -1.58 15.83
CA ALA A 67 -11.14 -0.13 15.63
C ALA A 67 -12.15 0.40 14.60
N CYS A 68 -12.55 -0.43 13.62
CA CYS A 68 -13.52 -0.07 12.58
C CYS A 68 -14.95 -0.52 12.93
N HIS A 69 -15.09 -1.59 13.71
CA HIS A 69 -16.34 -2.03 14.32
C HIS A 69 -16.13 -2.22 15.82
N PRO A 70 -16.17 -1.13 16.62
CA PRO A 70 -16.15 -1.29 18.07
C PRO A 70 -17.35 -2.16 18.45
N GLN A 71 -17.06 -3.35 18.97
CA GLN A 71 -18.11 -4.20 19.54
C GLN A 71 -18.77 -3.35 20.63
N THR A 72 -20.04 -3.03 20.44
CA THR A 72 -20.84 -2.45 21.50
C THR A 72 -21.04 -3.55 22.52
N ASP A 73 -20.11 -3.63 23.47
CA ASP A 73 -20.24 -4.47 24.66
C ASP A 73 -21.60 -4.20 25.30
N ARG A 74 -22.47 -5.22 25.29
CA ARG A 74 -23.66 -5.34 26.12
C ARG A 74 -23.49 -6.56 27.02
#